data_AF-A0A6L5P085-F1
#
_entry.id   AF-A0A6L5P085-F1
#
_cell.length_a   1.000
_cell.length_b   1.000
_cell.length_c   1.000
_cell.angle_alpha   90.00
_cell.angle_beta   90.00
_cell.angle_gamma   90.00
#
_symmetry.space_group_name_H-M   'P 1'
#
loop_
_entity.id
_entity.type
_entity.pdbx_description
1 polymer ?
#
loop_
_entity_poly.entity_id
_entity_poly.type
_entity_poly.pdbx_seq_one_letter_code
_entity_poly.pdbx_strand_id
1 'polypeptide(L)' 'MNSEIIENLRFLISSAKDRDIEQGVSTFNSYIEKLSSTSSEKLVCEDLYRELSGMQRFADFNTKEWQAVQAIFNAIETNR' A
#
# COMPACT_ATOMS: atom_id res chain seq x y z
N MET A 1 6.46 1.90 -12.26
CA MET A 1 5.23 1.67 -11.48
C MET A 1 5.57 1.11 -10.10
N ASN A 2 6.07 -0.13 -10.01
CA ASN A 2 6.39 -0.76 -8.72
C ASN A 2 7.23 0.07 -7.75
N SER A 3 8.24 0.82 -8.22
CA SER A 3 9.10 1.59 -7.32
C SER A 3 8.33 2.62 -6.49
N GLU A 4 7.40 3.37 -7.10
CA GLU A 4 6.60 4.39 -6.40
C GLU A 4 5.61 3.76 -5.43
N ILE A 5 4.96 2.67 -5.83
CA ILE A 5 4.04 1.92 -4.95
C ILE A 5 4.81 1.36 -3.75
N ILE A 6 5.98 0.76 -3.98
CA ILE A 6 6.83 0.19 -2.93
C ILE A 6 7.35 1.28 -1.99
N GLU A 7 7.73 2.46 -2.48
CA GLU A 7 8.17 3.58 -1.65
C GLU A 7 7.05 4.05 -0.71
N ASN A 8 5.84 4.22 -1.22
CA ASN A 8 4.68 4.59 -0.41
C ASN A 8 4.30 3.50 0.59
N LEU A 9 4.38 2.21 0.22
CA LEU A 9 4.17 1.09 1.14
C LEU A 9 5.22 1.06 2.25
N ARG A 10 6.49 1.36 1.95
CA ARG A 10 7.56 1.46 2.97
C ARG A 10 7.30 2.60 3.95
N PHE A 11 6.81 3.74 3.46
CA PHE A 11 6.38 4.83 4.32
C PHE A 11 5.24 4.39 5.26
N LEU A 12 4.21 3.73 4.71
CA LEU A 12 3.09 3.22 5.50
C LEU A 12 3.52 2.17 6.54
N ILE A 13 4.50 1.32 6.22
CA ILE A 13 5.11 0.39 7.18
C ILE A 13 5.78 1.14 8.32
N SER A 14 6.59 2.16 8.03
CA SER A 14 7.25 2.95 9.07
C SER A 14 6.22 3.60 9.98
N SER A 15 5.20 4.23 9.40
CA SER A 15 4.14 4.89 10.15
C SER A 15 3.32 3.91 11.01
N ALA A 16 3.02 2.72 10.48
CA ALA A 16 2.35 1.67 11.24
C ALA A 16 3.21 1.13 12.39
N LYS A 17 4.54 1.01 12.21
CA LYS A 17 5.47 0.64 13.29
C LYS A 17 5.51 1.70 14.39
N ASP A 18 5.59 2.97 14.02
CA ASP A 18 5.63 4.09 14.98
C ASP A 18 4.35 4.18 15.83
N ARG A 19 3.27 3.55 15.37
CA ARG A 19 1.95 3.51 16.02
C ARG A 19 1.59 2.14 16.60
N ASP A 20 2.52 1.18 16.61
CA ASP A 20 2.32 -0.21 17.07
C ASP A 20 1.14 -0.95 16.38
N ILE A 21 0.90 -0.66 15.10
CA ILE A 21 -0.16 -1.31 14.29
C ILE A 21 0.43 -2.51 13.53
N GLU A 22 0.64 -3.63 14.22
CA GLU A 22 1.28 -4.84 13.66
C GLU A 22 0.58 -5.35 12.39
N GLN A 23 -0.75 -5.30 12.34
CA GLN A 23 -1.51 -5.74 11.18
C GLN A 23 -1.17 -4.94 9.93
N GLY A 24 -1.05 -3.61 10.05
CA GLY A 24 -0.67 -2.74 8.94
C GLY A 24 0.73 -3.08 8.42
N VAL A 25 1.68 -3.28 9.35
CA VAL A 25 3.06 -3.69 9.01
C VAL A 25 3.08 -5.00 8.24
N SER A 26 2.38 -6.02 8.71
CA SER A 26 2.32 -7.33 8.05
C SER A 26 1.68 -7.24 6.67
N THR A 27 0.54 -6.56 6.57
CA THR A 27 -0.19 -6.42 5.30
C THR A 27 0.65 -5.71 4.25
N PHE A 28 1.23 -4.55 4.58
CA PHE A 28 2.02 -3.77 3.61
C PHE A 28 3.31 -4.49 3.19
N ASN A 29 3.99 -5.20 4.12
CA ASN A 29 5.15 -6.02 3.76
C ASN A 29 4.79 -7.13 2.76
N SER A 30 3.66 -7.81 2.97
CA SER A 30 3.18 -8.86 2.05
C SER A 30 3.01 -8.34 0.61
N TYR A 31 2.51 -7.12 0.44
CA TYR A 31 2.38 -6.51 -0.88
C TYR A 31 3.74 -6.14 -1.50
N ILE A 32 4.70 -5.63 -0.72
CA ILE A 32 6.05 -5.37 -1.22
C ILE A 32 6.70 -6.65 -1.74
N GLU A 33 6.59 -7.74 -0.98
CA GLU A 33 7.13 -9.04 -1.39
C GLU A 33 6.49 -9.52 -2.69
N LYS A 34 5.15 -9.50 -2.78
CA LYS A 34 4.41 -9.89 -3.98
C LYS A 34 4.77 -9.05 -5.21
N LEU A 35 4.91 -7.73 -5.06
CA LEU A 35 5.31 -6.83 -6.15
C LEU A 35 6.76 -7.07 -6.59
N SER A 36 7.62 -7.54 -5.67
CA SER A 36 9.03 -7.84 -5.96
C SER A 36 9.25 -9.23 -6.56
N SER A 37 8.36 -10.19 -6.28
CA SER A 37 8.53 -11.60 -6.65
C SER A 37 7.80 -12.05 -7.91
N THR A 38 6.80 -11.30 -8.39
CA THR A 38 5.76 -11.85 -9.28
C THR A 38 5.81 -11.30 -10.71
N SER A 39 5.58 -12.17 -11.69
CA SER A 39 5.36 -11.81 -13.11
C SER A 39 3.99 -11.19 -13.41
N SER A 40 3.11 -11.05 -12.40
CA SER A 40 1.72 -10.57 -12.54
C SER A 40 1.44 -9.36 -11.65
N GLU A 41 2.23 -8.31 -11.87
CA GLU A 41 2.13 -7.01 -11.20
C GLU A 41 0.70 -6.47 -11.18
N LYS A 42 -0.05 -6.63 -12.27
CA LYS A 42 -1.43 -6.16 -12.40
C LYS A 42 -2.37 -6.76 -11.35
N LEU A 43 -2.32 -8.08 -11.13
CA LEU A 43 -3.19 -8.73 -10.14
C LEU A 43 -2.86 -8.26 -8.73
N VAL A 44 -1.57 -8.13 -8.41
CA VAL A 44 -1.12 -7.65 -7.09
C VAL A 44 -1.56 -6.20 -6.86
N CYS A 45 -1.48 -5.35 -7.88
CA CYS A 45 -1.98 -3.97 -7.81
C CYS A 45 -3.50 -3.90 -7.64
N GLU A 46 -4.28 -4.73 -8.34
CA GLU A 46 -5.74 -4.80 -8.17
C GLU A 46 -6.13 -5.26 -6.76
N ASP A 47 -5.43 -6.26 -6.21
CA ASP A 47 -5.63 -6.72 -4.83
C ASP A 47 -5.24 -5.64 -3.81
N LEU A 48 -4.13 -4.94 -4.03
CA LEU A 48 -3.69 -3.83 -3.18
C LEU A 48 -4.72 -2.69 -3.18
N TYR A 49 -5.24 -2.34 -4.36
CA TYR A 49 -6.28 -1.31 -4.49
C TYR A 49 -7.51 -1.68 -3.64
N ARG A 50 -8.00 -2.91 -3.77
CA ARG A 50 -9.17 -3.39 -3.01
C ARG A 50 -8.93 -3.35 -1.50
N GLU A 51 -7.76 -3.80 -1.06
CA GLU A 51 -7.39 -3.81 0.36
C GLU A 51 -7.36 -2.39 0.92
N LEU A 52 -6.67 -1.47 0.24
CA LEU A 52 -6.60 -0.07 0.67
C LEU A 52 -7.97 0.60 0.65
N SER A 53 -8.81 0.37 -0.37
CA SER A 53 -10.19 0.87 -0.41
C SER A 53 -11.04 0.34 0.76
N GLY A 54 -10.83 -0.92 1.17
CA GLY A 54 -11.47 -1.50 2.35
C GLY A 54 -11.01 -0.81 3.64
N MET A 55 -9.71 -0.54 3.76
CA MET A 55 -9.11 0.16 4.89
C MET A 55 -9.61 1.60 5.02
N GLN A 56 -9.92 2.30 3.92
CA GLN A 56 -10.41 3.70 3.97
C GLN A 56 -11.61 3.91 4.91
N ARG A 57 -12.43 2.88 5.13
CA ARG A 57 -13.63 2.97 5.97
C ARG A 57 -13.36 2.80 7.47
N PHE A 58 -12.23 2.17 7.84
CA PHE A 58 -11.98 1.72 9.21
C PHE A 58 -10.59 2.09 9.74
N ALA A 59 -9.64 2.37 8.86
CA ALA A 59 -8.29 2.75 9.22
C ALA A 59 -8.23 4.21 9.65
N ASP A 60 -7.57 4.45 10.78
CA ASP A 60 -7.31 5.79 11.31
C ASP A 60 -6.02 6.35 10.69
N PHE A 61 -6.04 6.64 9.39
CA PHE A 61 -4.89 7.22 8.71
C PHE A 61 -4.76 8.72 9.04
N ASN A 62 -3.55 9.14 9.40
CA ASN A 62 -3.19 10.56 9.48
C ASN A 62 -3.02 11.15 8.07
N THR A 63 -2.90 12.48 7.97
CA THR A 63 -2.82 13.19 6.69
C THR A 63 -1.72 12.66 5.76
N LYS A 64 -0.54 12.31 6.28
CA LYS A 64 0.58 11.84 5.46
C LYS A 64 0.37 10.40 5.00
N GLU A 65 -0.17 9.55 5.86
CA GLU A 65 -0.57 8.18 5.49
C GLU A 65 -1.64 8.21 4.40
N TRP A 66 -2.62 9.12 4.50
CA TRP A 66 -3.62 9.34 3.46
C TRP A 66 -3.01 9.78 2.13
N GLN A 67 -2.03 10.69 2.16
CA GLN A 67 -1.33 11.11 0.94
C GLN A 67 -0.60 9.93 0.28
N ALA A 68 0.04 9.06 1.06
CA ALA A 68 0.70 7.87 0.54
C ALA A 68 -0.31 6.87 -0.07
N VAL A 69 -1.46 6.66 0.57
CA VAL A 69 -2.55 5.83 0.02
C VAL A 69 -3.07 6.39 -1.31
N GLN A 70 -3.29 7.70 -1.39
CA GLN A 70 -3.71 8.35 -2.63
C GLN A 70 -2.66 8.26 -3.74
N ALA A 71 -1.37 8.41 -3.40
CA ALA A 71 -0.29 8.21 -4.36
C ALA A 71 -0.28 6.78 -4.92
N ILE A 72 -0.54 5.77 -4.08
CA ILE A 72 -0.68 4.37 -4.53
C ILE A 72 -1.86 4.21 -5.49
N PHE A 73 -3.03 4.77 -5.16
CA PHE A 73 -4.20 4.69 -6.06
C PHE A 73 -3.91 5.34 -7.42
N ASN A 74 -3.35 6.55 -7.43
CA ASN A 74 -3.00 7.25 -8.66
C ASN A 74 -1.98 6.46 -9.50
N ALA A 75 -0.96 5.87 -8.86
CA ALA A 75 0.03 5.05 -9.54
C ALA A 75 -0.59 3.79 -10.17
N ILE A 76 -1.55 3.15 -9.51
CA ILE A 76 -2.27 1.98 -10.04
C ILE A 76 -3.18 2.39 -11.21
N GLU A 77 -3.95 3.46 -11.07
CA GLU A 77 -4.91 3.92 -12.08
C GLU A 77 -4.24 4.44 -13.35
N THR A 78 -3.09 5.10 -13.23
CA THR A 78 -2.34 5.65 -14.38
C THR A 78 -1.72 4.56 -15.25
N ASN A 79 -1.51 3.36 -14.71
CA ASN A 79 -0.88 2.23 -15.40
C ASN A 79 -1.89 1.12 -15.79
N ARG A 80 -3.19 1.43 -15.75
CA ARG A 80 -4.27 0.50 -16.11
C ARG A 80 -4.60 0.53 -17.60
#